data_AF-A0A8C8DQB0-F1
#
_entry.id   AF-A0A8C8DQB0-F1
#
_cell.length_a   1.000
_cell.length_b   1.000
_cell.length_c   1.000
_cell.angle_alpha   90.00
_cell.angle_beta   90.00
_cell.angle_gamma   90.00
#
_symmetry.space_group_name_H-M   'P 1'
#
loop_
_entity.id
_entity.type
_entity.pdbx_description
1 polymer ?
#
loop_
_entity_poly.entity_id
_entity_poly.type
_entity_poly.pdbx_seq_one_letter_code
_entity_poly.pdbx_strand_id
1 'polypeptide(L)'
;SVTRSQTNGAEDALVGNVNKLTVSPPGYSGAPRKGHLVFDACFESGNLGRVDYINDFEFDLFIRPDTCNPRFRVWFNFTVENVRETQRVIFNIVNFSKTKSLYRDGMSPVVKSTSRPKWQRLPPKNVYYYRCPDHRRNYVMSFAFCFDREDDVYQFAYCYPYTYSRLQHYLASLERKHLPYLWREQLGLSVQQRRLDLLTITNSGQSLRLHKEKKLVFLTARVHPGESPASFICQGVIDFLVSQHPVAQILRDHVIFKIVPMLNPDGVYLGNYRCSLMGFDLNRHWQDPSPWAHPTLHAVKQLIVQMNQDPRVSLEFYIDVHAHSTMLNGFMYGNVFEDEERVQRQAVFPRLLCQNAPDFSFSNTSFNRDVVKAGTGRRFLGGLLDDTSYCYTLEVSFYSFMTAGSTAPVPYTEETYMKLGRNVARTFLDYYKLSNLIKDNRPLHIQRYNHVSHTTSYSSCCCKYMRNDLFYFHPCGHYNVSLNIPLNYVLLLNVNEIKPVTRN
;
A
#
# COMPACT_ATOMS: atom_id res chain seq x y z
N SER A 1 51.45 24.53 -4.03
CA SER A 1 50.96 25.09 -2.75
C SER A 1 49.88 26.13 -3.04
N VAL A 2 48.62 25.73 -3.14
CA VAL A 2 47.47 26.63 -2.91
C VAL A 2 46.37 25.79 -2.24
N THR A 3 46.27 26.01 -0.94
CA THR A 3 45.18 25.78 0.02
C THR A 3 43.86 25.16 -0.48
N ARG A 4 43.60 23.92 -0.05
CA ARG A 4 42.25 23.38 0.17
C ARG A 4 41.61 24.14 1.34
N SER A 5 40.66 25.03 1.05
CA SER A 5 39.73 25.53 2.05
C SER A 5 38.68 24.46 2.33
N GLN A 6 38.59 24.05 3.60
CA GLN A 6 37.43 23.36 4.14
C GLN A 6 36.18 24.19 3.86
N THR A 7 35.30 23.71 2.98
CA THR A 7 33.95 24.22 2.86
C THR A 7 33.02 23.28 3.61
N ASN A 8 32.37 23.85 4.62
CA ASN A 8 31.34 23.29 5.48
C ASN A 8 30.37 22.34 4.76
N GLY A 9 29.95 21.29 5.49
CA GLY A 9 28.93 20.34 5.08
C GLY A 9 27.55 20.98 4.92
N ALA A 10 27.34 21.68 3.81
CA ALA A 10 26.03 21.81 3.22
C ALA A 10 25.69 20.45 2.59
N GLU A 11 24.61 19.81 3.03
CA GLU A 11 23.96 18.80 2.20
C GLU A 11 23.60 19.50 0.90
N ASP A 12 24.37 19.27 -0.17
CA ASP A 12 23.90 19.60 -1.52
C ASP A 12 22.51 18.99 -1.62
N ALA A 13 21.49 19.86 -1.69
CA ALA A 13 20.13 19.41 -1.82
C ALA A 13 20.11 18.52 -3.06
N LEU A 14 19.82 17.23 -2.91
CA LEU A 14 19.66 16.32 -4.04
C LEU A 14 18.40 16.77 -4.79
N VAL A 15 18.53 17.73 -5.72
CA VAL A 15 17.39 18.42 -6.36
C VAL A 15 16.83 17.64 -7.56
N GLY A 16 17.39 16.48 -7.92
CA GLY A 16 16.95 15.74 -9.10
C GLY A 16 17.31 14.27 -9.06
N ASN A 17 16.83 13.53 -10.06
CA ASN A 17 17.26 12.16 -10.30
C ASN A 17 18.56 12.16 -11.11
N VAL A 18 19.37 11.12 -10.95
CA VAL A 18 20.48 10.84 -11.87
C VAL A 18 19.93 10.60 -13.29
N ASN A 19 20.63 11.13 -14.28
CA ASN A 19 20.27 11.01 -15.69
C ASN A 19 21.49 10.50 -16.47
N LYS A 20 21.44 9.23 -16.89
CA LYS A 20 22.52 8.56 -17.63
C LYS A 20 23.92 8.85 -17.06
N LEU A 21 24.04 8.76 -15.73
CA LEU A 21 25.27 9.02 -15.00
C LEU A 21 26.23 7.83 -15.15
N THR A 22 27.28 8.01 -15.95
CA THR A 22 28.40 7.08 -16.02
C THR A 22 29.30 7.24 -14.81
N VAL A 23 29.44 6.19 -14.01
CA VAL A 23 30.32 6.17 -12.84
C VAL A 23 31.65 5.51 -13.23
N SER A 24 32.74 6.26 -13.08
CA SER A 24 34.10 5.81 -13.40
C SER A 24 35.01 5.94 -12.16
N PRO A 25 36.09 5.16 -12.06
CA PRO A 25 37.07 5.30 -10.99
C PRO A 25 37.63 6.73 -10.91
N PRO A 26 37.85 7.29 -9.70
CA PRO A 26 38.44 8.62 -9.54
C PRO A 26 39.78 8.74 -10.27
N GLY A 27 39.94 9.78 -11.09
CA GLY A 27 41.15 10.01 -11.89
C GLY A 27 41.19 9.29 -13.24
N TYR A 28 40.18 8.48 -13.58
CA TYR A 28 40.05 7.93 -14.93
C TYR A 28 39.64 9.01 -15.93
N SER A 29 40.47 9.24 -16.97
CA SER A 29 40.27 10.26 -18.00
C SER A 29 39.99 9.69 -19.41
N GLY A 30 39.88 8.36 -19.54
CA GLY A 30 39.61 7.71 -20.81
C GLY A 30 38.12 7.72 -21.18
N ALA A 31 37.79 7.18 -22.36
CA ALA A 31 36.39 6.91 -22.73
C ALA A 31 35.78 5.86 -21.79
N PRO A 32 34.46 5.93 -21.49
CA PRO A 32 33.78 4.89 -20.71
C PRO A 32 34.00 3.51 -21.31
N ARG A 33 34.36 2.54 -20.45
CA ARG A 33 34.55 1.13 -20.85
C ARG A 33 33.35 0.31 -20.40
N LYS A 34 33.16 -0.88 -20.98
CA LYS A 34 32.22 -1.86 -20.45
C LYS A 34 32.55 -2.16 -18.99
N GLY A 35 31.53 -2.14 -18.14
CA GLY A 35 31.64 -2.25 -16.69
C GLY A 35 31.69 -0.91 -15.95
N HIS A 36 31.91 0.22 -16.64
CA HIS A 36 31.67 1.55 -16.07
C HIS A 36 30.17 1.80 -16.03
N LEU A 37 29.54 1.41 -14.92
CA LEU A 37 28.09 1.40 -14.79
C LEU A 37 27.47 2.76 -15.11
N VAL A 38 26.37 2.73 -15.87
CA VAL A 38 25.57 3.92 -16.18
C VAL A 38 24.25 3.82 -15.44
N PHE A 39 24.01 4.77 -14.54
CA PHE A 39 22.81 4.84 -13.73
C PHE A 39 21.82 5.85 -14.30
N ASP A 40 20.55 5.47 -14.33
CA ASP A 40 19.48 6.38 -14.74
C ASP A 40 18.24 6.21 -13.86
N ALA A 41 17.61 7.33 -13.52
CA ALA A 41 16.32 7.38 -12.86
C ALA A 41 15.45 8.51 -13.44
N CYS A 42 15.81 9.06 -14.60
CA CYS A 42 15.09 10.13 -15.27
C CYS A 42 13.92 9.61 -16.12
N PHE A 43 13.05 8.83 -15.49
CA PHE A 43 11.84 8.25 -16.10
C PHE A 43 10.68 8.25 -15.10
N GLU A 44 9.47 7.93 -15.59
CA GLU A 44 8.26 7.90 -14.76
C GLU A 44 8.41 6.98 -13.55
N SER A 45 8.10 7.49 -12.36
CA SER A 45 8.27 6.81 -11.07
C SER A 45 9.73 6.46 -10.72
N GLY A 46 10.71 6.98 -11.46
CA GLY A 46 12.13 6.85 -11.15
C GLY A 46 12.53 7.65 -9.92
N ASN A 47 13.41 7.09 -9.08
CA ASN A 47 13.97 7.78 -7.93
C ASN A 47 15.35 7.20 -7.59
N LEU A 48 16.39 8.01 -7.84
CA LEU A 48 17.75 7.85 -7.35
C LEU A 48 18.44 9.21 -7.55
N GLY A 49 18.89 9.86 -6.48
CA GLY A 49 19.37 11.24 -6.53
C GLY A 49 20.87 11.39 -6.77
N ARG A 50 21.66 10.43 -6.28
CA ARG A 50 23.13 10.46 -6.40
C ARG A 50 23.70 9.04 -6.25
N VAL A 51 24.83 8.84 -6.91
CA VAL A 51 25.63 7.61 -6.84
C VAL A 51 27.07 7.99 -6.54
N ASP A 52 27.61 7.46 -5.46
CA ASP A 52 29.01 7.59 -5.08
C ASP A 52 29.75 6.29 -5.40
N TYR A 53 30.86 6.42 -6.13
CA TYR A 53 31.79 5.33 -6.38
C TYR A 53 32.65 5.10 -5.13
N ILE A 54 32.61 3.89 -4.58
CA ILE A 54 33.49 3.49 -3.47
C ILE A 54 34.70 2.74 -4.03
N ASN A 55 34.44 1.69 -4.79
CA ASN A 55 35.44 0.90 -5.54
C ASN A 55 34.75 0.14 -6.69
N ASP A 56 35.49 -0.66 -7.44
CA ASP A 56 34.98 -1.39 -8.63
C ASP A 56 33.80 -2.33 -8.32
N PHE A 57 33.61 -2.69 -7.04
CA PHE A 57 32.61 -3.65 -6.56
C PHE A 57 31.56 -3.00 -5.66
N GLU A 58 31.63 -1.70 -5.37
CA GLU A 58 30.78 -1.08 -4.34
C GLU A 58 30.39 0.35 -4.68
N PHE A 59 29.09 0.63 -4.52
CA PHE A 59 28.49 1.92 -4.84
C PHE A 59 27.50 2.33 -3.75
N ASP A 60 27.65 3.56 -3.27
CA ASP A 60 26.71 4.18 -2.35
C ASP A 60 25.64 4.94 -3.13
N LEU A 61 24.38 4.59 -2.87
CA LEU A 61 23.19 5.06 -3.55
C LEU A 61 22.37 5.94 -2.61
N PHE A 62 22.06 7.15 -3.05
CA PHE A 62 21.28 8.12 -2.29
C PHE A 62 19.91 8.30 -2.93
N ILE A 63 18.86 7.93 -2.20
CA ILE A 63 17.47 8.17 -2.59
C ILE A 63 17.22 9.68 -2.61
N ARG A 64 16.60 10.17 -3.69
CA ARG A 64 16.13 11.55 -3.76
C ARG A 64 14.96 11.72 -2.77
N PRO A 65 14.98 12.75 -1.90
CA PRO A 65 13.84 13.01 -1.04
C PRO A 65 12.56 13.25 -1.84
N ASP A 66 11.42 13.01 -1.22
CA ASP A 66 10.13 13.41 -1.78
C ASP A 66 10.16 14.89 -2.20
N THR A 67 9.54 15.18 -3.33
CA THR A 67 9.48 16.54 -3.88
C THR A 67 8.89 17.51 -2.86
N CYS A 68 9.57 18.64 -2.63
CA CYS A 68 9.21 19.63 -1.60
C CYS A 68 9.13 19.07 -0.16
N ASN A 69 9.70 17.88 0.12
CA ASN A 69 9.72 17.30 1.46
C ASN A 69 11.03 16.53 1.76
N PRO A 70 11.97 17.12 2.52
CA PRO A 70 13.27 16.52 2.76
C PRO A 70 13.25 15.36 3.78
N ARG A 71 12.09 14.92 4.27
CA ARG A 71 12.03 13.89 5.33
C ARG A 71 11.90 12.48 4.76
N PHE A 72 11.14 12.31 3.68
CA PHE A 72 10.81 10.98 3.16
C PHE A 72 11.81 10.51 2.11
N ARG A 73 12.47 9.39 2.40
CA ARG A 73 13.44 8.68 1.53
C ARG A 73 13.23 7.18 1.71
N VAL A 74 12.43 6.57 0.83
CA VAL A 74 12.06 5.14 0.94
C VAL A 74 11.96 4.51 -0.44
N TRP A 75 11.19 5.13 -1.34
CA TRP A 75 11.01 4.64 -2.70
C TRP A 75 12.28 4.90 -3.51
N PHE A 76 12.79 3.84 -4.15
CA PHE A 76 13.81 3.94 -5.19
C PHE A 76 13.36 3.14 -6.41
N ASN A 77 13.77 3.60 -7.58
CA ASN A 77 13.52 2.95 -8.86
C ASN A 77 14.50 3.51 -9.87
N PHE A 78 15.46 2.70 -10.31
CA PHE A 78 16.54 3.13 -11.19
C PHE A 78 16.97 2.00 -12.12
N THR A 79 17.63 2.36 -13.21
CA THR A 79 18.24 1.44 -14.15
C THR A 79 19.76 1.51 -14.09
N VAL A 80 20.39 0.38 -14.39
CA VAL A 80 21.84 0.24 -14.55
C VAL A 80 22.10 -0.41 -15.92
N GLU A 81 22.95 0.21 -16.72
CA GLU A 81 23.40 -0.29 -18.02
C GLU A 81 24.93 -0.17 -18.16
N ASN A 82 25.46 -0.50 -19.33
CA ASN A 82 26.90 -0.58 -19.60
C ASN A 82 27.65 -1.56 -18.67
N VAL A 83 26.96 -2.65 -18.30
CA VAL A 83 27.48 -3.70 -17.41
C VAL A 83 28.42 -4.64 -18.17
N ARG A 84 29.26 -5.36 -17.43
CA ARG A 84 30.08 -6.47 -17.94
C ARG A 84 29.55 -7.81 -17.41
N GLU A 85 29.65 -8.87 -18.21
CA GLU A 85 29.23 -10.21 -17.79
C GLU A 85 30.08 -10.63 -16.59
N THR A 86 29.44 -11.29 -15.61
CA THR A 86 30.03 -11.71 -14.34
C THR A 86 30.51 -10.57 -13.43
N GLN A 87 30.25 -9.31 -13.78
CA GLN A 87 30.55 -8.17 -12.92
C GLN A 87 29.69 -8.25 -11.66
N ARG A 88 30.37 -8.26 -10.51
CA ARG A 88 29.74 -8.32 -9.18
C ARG A 88 29.81 -6.95 -8.54
N VAL A 89 28.70 -6.52 -7.97
CA VAL A 89 28.61 -5.23 -7.29
C VAL A 89 27.76 -5.33 -6.05
N ILE A 90 28.04 -4.46 -5.10
CA ILE A 90 27.24 -4.20 -3.91
C ILE A 90 26.68 -2.78 -4.05
N PHE A 91 25.36 -2.68 -4.00
CA PHE A 91 24.66 -1.41 -3.97
C PHE A 91 24.19 -1.12 -2.55
N ASN A 92 24.65 -0.01 -1.97
CA ASN A 92 24.30 0.42 -0.62
C ASN A 92 23.30 1.58 -0.68
N ILE A 93 22.06 1.38 -0.25
CA ILE A 93 21.11 2.48 -0.04
C ILE A 93 21.37 3.07 1.35
N VAL A 94 22.02 4.23 1.40
CA VAL A 94 22.63 4.75 2.65
C VAL A 94 21.81 5.80 3.40
N ASN A 95 20.77 6.35 2.79
CA ASN A 95 19.97 7.46 3.34
C ASN A 95 18.49 7.09 3.56
N PHE A 96 18.23 5.83 3.90
CA PHE A 96 16.88 5.32 4.14
C PHE A 96 16.24 5.98 5.37
N SER A 97 15.06 6.58 5.20
CA SER A 97 14.39 7.37 6.26
C SER A 97 13.59 6.54 7.28
N LYS A 98 13.31 5.26 6.99
CA LYS A 98 12.59 4.39 7.94
C LYS A 98 13.56 3.61 8.82
N THR A 99 13.30 3.63 10.12
CA THR A 99 14.08 2.84 11.10
C THR A 99 13.60 1.40 11.22
N LYS A 100 12.29 1.17 11.06
CA LYS A 100 11.65 -0.15 11.04
C LYS A 100 11.26 -0.52 9.60
N SER A 101 11.71 -1.68 9.15
CA SER A 101 11.42 -2.22 7.82
C SER A 101 11.47 -3.76 7.87
N LEU A 102 10.62 -4.40 7.07
CA LEU A 102 10.65 -5.85 6.83
C LEU A 102 11.95 -6.32 6.13
N TYR A 103 12.87 -5.42 5.76
CA TYR A 103 14.22 -5.81 5.32
C TYR A 103 14.98 -6.59 6.39
N ARG A 104 14.64 -6.43 7.68
CA ARG A 104 15.18 -7.28 8.76
C ARG A 104 14.59 -8.69 8.77
N ASP A 105 13.42 -8.86 8.15
CA ASP A 105 12.61 -10.08 8.15
C ASP A 105 12.63 -10.77 6.77
N GLY A 106 13.62 -10.46 5.93
CA GLY A 106 13.84 -11.10 4.64
C GLY A 106 13.19 -10.43 3.42
N MET A 107 12.58 -9.24 3.58
CA MET A 107 12.15 -8.44 2.43
C MET A 107 13.35 -8.14 1.52
N SER A 108 13.12 -8.08 0.22
CA SER A 108 14.14 -7.74 -0.77
C SER A 108 13.59 -6.83 -1.87
N PRO A 109 14.45 -6.00 -2.49
CA PRO A 109 14.11 -5.24 -3.69
C PRO A 109 13.70 -6.16 -4.84
N VAL A 110 13.08 -5.57 -5.86
CA VAL A 110 12.76 -6.28 -7.10
C VAL A 110 13.69 -5.85 -8.23
N VAL A 111 13.99 -6.77 -9.14
CA VAL A 111 14.79 -6.56 -10.34
C VAL A 111 14.07 -7.10 -11.57
N LYS A 112 14.26 -6.45 -12.70
CA LYS A 112 14.00 -7.00 -14.04
C LYS A 112 15.12 -6.55 -14.99
N SER A 113 15.18 -7.12 -16.18
CA SER A 113 16.06 -6.63 -17.24
C SER A 113 15.33 -6.58 -18.58
N THR A 114 15.94 -5.97 -19.58
CA THR A 114 15.42 -5.93 -20.96
C THR A 114 15.09 -7.32 -21.50
N SER A 115 15.97 -8.30 -21.32
CA SER A 115 15.70 -9.68 -21.75
C SER A 115 14.80 -10.49 -20.80
N ARG A 116 14.62 -10.04 -19.56
CA ARG A 116 13.72 -10.64 -18.56
C ARG A 116 12.77 -9.59 -18.01
N PRO A 117 11.67 -9.27 -18.73
CA PRO A 117 10.82 -8.13 -18.42
C PRO A 117 9.93 -8.33 -17.17
N LYS A 118 9.83 -9.56 -16.65
CA LYS A 118 9.05 -9.88 -15.46
C LYS A 118 9.85 -9.56 -14.19
N TRP A 119 9.24 -8.78 -13.30
CA TRP A 119 9.84 -8.46 -12.00
C TRP A 119 10.03 -9.70 -11.13
N GLN A 120 11.20 -9.79 -10.51
CA GLN A 120 11.54 -10.84 -9.55
C GLN A 120 12.15 -10.21 -8.31
N ARG A 121 11.85 -10.78 -7.13
CA ARG A 121 12.51 -10.37 -5.89
C ARG A 121 13.94 -10.88 -5.90
N LEU A 122 14.87 -10.04 -5.45
CA LEU A 122 16.24 -10.48 -5.20
C LEU A 122 16.25 -11.58 -4.12
N PRO A 123 17.17 -12.56 -4.20
CA PRO A 123 17.32 -13.55 -3.15
C PRO A 123 17.58 -12.87 -1.79
N PRO A 124 16.80 -13.17 -0.73
CA PRO A 124 16.96 -12.51 0.57
C PRO A 124 18.37 -12.65 1.15
N LYS A 125 19.04 -13.77 0.87
CA LYS A 125 20.44 -14.02 1.28
C LYS A 125 21.47 -13.04 0.70
N ASN A 126 21.10 -12.29 -0.35
CA ASN A 126 21.95 -11.29 -0.99
C ASN A 126 21.62 -9.87 -0.51
N VAL A 127 20.69 -9.69 0.43
CA VAL A 127 20.23 -8.40 0.93
C VAL A 127 20.53 -8.29 2.41
N TYR A 128 21.09 -7.17 2.82
CA TYR A 128 21.52 -6.90 4.19
C TYR A 128 20.93 -5.57 4.66
N TYR A 129 20.45 -5.53 5.90
CA TYR A 129 19.90 -4.32 6.49
C TYR A 129 20.44 -4.11 7.89
N TYR A 130 21.31 -3.13 8.04
CA TYR A 130 22.11 -2.94 9.25
C TYR A 130 22.31 -1.47 9.56
N ARG A 131 22.78 -1.17 10.78
CA ARG A 131 23.08 0.19 11.21
C ARG A 131 24.56 0.46 10.94
N CYS A 132 24.86 1.45 10.10
CA CYS A 132 26.24 1.77 9.75
C CYS A 132 26.73 3.01 10.51
N PRO A 133 27.78 2.93 11.35
CA PRO A 133 28.35 4.08 12.03
C PRO A 133 28.80 5.20 11.09
N ASP A 134 29.41 4.82 9.96
CA ASP A 134 30.00 5.75 8.98
C ASP A 134 28.93 6.58 8.25
N HIS A 135 27.72 6.07 8.13
CA HIS A 135 26.57 6.81 7.60
C HIS A 135 25.73 7.44 8.72
N ARG A 136 26.37 8.16 9.65
CA ARG A 136 25.71 8.86 10.77
C ARG A 136 24.83 7.94 11.63
N ARG A 137 25.18 6.67 11.75
CA ARG A 137 24.37 5.63 12.43
C ARG A 137 22.98 5.43 11.84
N ASN A 138 22.78 5.78 10.57
CA ASN A 138 21.56 5.47 9.81
C ASN A 138 21.51 3.98 9.46
N TYR A 139 20.33 3.51 9.07
CA TYR A 139 20.17 2.19 8.49
C TYR A 139 20.60 2.22 7.02
N VAL A 140 21.42 1.23 6.65
CA VAL A 140 21.85 0.97 5.28
C VAL A 140 21.20 -0.32 4.83
N MET A 141 20.64 -0.29 3.61
CA MET A 141 20.19 -1.49 2.91
C MET A 141 21.18 -1.80 1.78
N SER A 142 21.94 -2.87 1.91
CA SER A 142 22.91 -3.31 0.89
C SER A 142 22.35 -4.51 0.13
N PHE A 143 22.61 -4.59 -1.17
CA PHE A 143 22.34 -5.81 -1.93
C PHE A 143 23.44 -6.14 -2.92
N ALA A 144 23.86 -7.40 -2.92
CA ALA A 144 24.84 -7.94 -3.84
C ALA A 144 24.16 -8.42 -5.13
N PHE A 145 24.71 -8.02 -6.27
CA PHE A 145 24.20 -8.37 -7.59
C PHE A 145 25.34 -8.82 -8.51
N CYS A 146 25.07 -9.81 -9.37
CA CYS A 146 25.99 -10.27 -10.40
C CYS A 146 25.30 -10.09 -11.74
N PHE A 147 25.85 -9.23 -12.59
CA PHE A 147 25.36 -9.04 -13.95
C PHE A 147 25.72 -10.26 -14.80
N ASP A 148 24.81 -10.64 -15.68
CA ASP A 148 24.89 -11.87 -16.47
C ASP A 148 24.69 -11.65 -17.97
N ARG A 149 24.31 -10.44 -18.40
CA ARG A 149 24.12 -10.07 -19.81
C ARG A 149 24.56 -8.63 -20.05
N GLU A 150 25.56 -8.45 -20.91
CA GLU A 150 26.20 -7.14 -21.13
C GLU A 150 25.33 -6.13 -21.88
N ASP A 151 24.40 -6.63 -22.69
CA ASP A 151 23.49 -5.81 -23.49
C ASP A 151 22.17 -5.51 -22.76
N ASP A 152 22.02 -6.04 -21.53
CA ASP A 152 20.83 -5.81 -20.75
C ASP A 152 20.89 -4.49 -19.97
N VAL A 153 19.74 -3.82 -19.90
CA VAL A 153 19.49 -2.76 -18.93
C VAL A 153 18.74 -3.39 -17.76
N TYR A 154 19.31 -3.30 -16.55
CA TYR A 154 18.74 -3.84 -15.33
C TYR A 154 17.99 -2.75 -14.58
N GLN A 155 16.74 -2.98 -14.21
CA GLN A 155 15.94 -2.05 -13.41
C GLN A 155 15.74 -2.60 -12.01
N PHE A 156 16.06 -1.81 -10.99
CA PHE A 156 15.89 -2.14 -9.58
C PHE A 156 14.86 -1.22 -8.95
N ALA A 157 13.96 -1.75 -8.12
CA ALA A 157 12.96 -0.95 -7.42
C ALA A 157 12.67 -1.46 -6.01
N TYR A 158 12.17 -0.56 -5.16
CA TYR A 158 11.75 -0.86 -3.78
C TYR A 158 10.67 -1.96 -3.72
N CYS A 159 9.68 -1.86 -4.61
CA CYS A 159 8.64 -2.86 -4.87
C CYS A 159 8.17 -2.73 -6.33
N TYR A 160 7.28 -3.61 -6.80
CA TYR A 160 6.78 -3.63 -8.19
C TYR A 160 6.23 -2.26 -8.60
N PRO A 161 6.83 -1.54 -9.56
CA PRO A 161 6.32 -0.25 -9.98
C PRO A 161 4.96 -0.36 -10.67
N TYR A 162 4.06 0.58 -10.36
CA TYR A 162 2.79 0.78 -11.04
C TYR A 162 2.69 2.25 -11.38
N THR A 163 2.98 2.59 -12.63
CA THR A 163 3.10 3.99 -13.06
C THR A 163 1.74 4.61 -13.41
N TYR A 164 1.66 5.93 -13.50
CA TYR A 164 0.46 6.63 -13.93
C TYR A 164 0.12 6.28 -15.39
N SER A 165 1.12 6.24 -16.28
CA SER A 165 0.90 5.83 -17.69
C SER A 165 0.38 4.39 -17.79
N ARG A 166 0.87 3.46 -16.96
CA ARG A 166 0.32 2.09 -16.86
C ARG A 166 -1.16 2.12 -16.50
N LEU A 167 -1.55 2.93 -15.50
CA LEU A 167 -2.96 3.09 -15.14
C LEU A 167 -3.78 3.63 -16.31
N GLN A 168 -3.32 4.71 -16.96
CA GLN A 168 -4.04 5.34 -18.06
C GLN A 168 -4.26 4.37 -19.23
N HIS A 169 -3.24 3.59 -19.61
CA HIS A 169 -3.36 2.56 -20.63
C HIS A 169 -4.33 1.45 -20.22
N TYR A 170 -4.27 1.00 -18.96
CA TYR A 170 -5.20 0.01 -18.44
C TYR A 170 -6.66 0.50 -18.51
N LEU A 171 -6.95 1.70 -18.02
CA LEU A 171 -8.29 2.26 -18.04
C LEU A 171 -8.80 2.53 -19.46
N ALA A 172 -7.94 3.01 -20.37
CA ALA A 172 -8.27 3.16 -21.79
C ALA A 172 -8.57 1.82 -22.46
N SER A 173 -7.90 0.74 -22.03
CA SER A 173 -8.19 -0.61 -22.52
C SER A 173 -9.56 -1.12 -22.07
N LEU A 174 -10.02 -0.74 -20.86
CA LEU A 174 -11.36 -1.08 -20.38
C LEU A 174 -12.44 -0.27 -21.08
N GLU A 175 -12.20 1.02 -21.29
CA GLU A 175 -13.13 1.93 -21.97
C GLU A 175 -13.42 1.48 -23.41
N ARG A 176 -12.40 1.00 -24.14
CA ARG A 176 -12.56 0.41 -25.49
C ARG A 176 -13.41 -0.86 -25.54
N LYS A 177 -13.68 -1.50 -24.40
CA LYS A 177 -14.59 -2.66 -24.36
C LYS A 177 -16.07 -2.26 -24.40
N HIS A 178 -16.39 -0.97 -24.27
CA HIS A 178 -17.76 -0.44 -24.30
C HIS A 178 -18.72 -1.20 -23.37
N LEU A 179 -18.25 -1.51 -22.15
CA LEU A 179 -19.06 -2.23 -21.18
C LEU A 179 -20.21 -1.34 -20.70
N PRO A 180 -21.48 -1.76 -20.81
CA PRO A 180 -22.65 -0.91 -20.51
C PRO A 180 -22.85 -0.62 -19.02
N TYR A 181 -21.93 -1.10 -18.17
CA TYR A 181 -21.96 -1.00 -16.71
C TYR A 181 -20.69 -0.37 -16.14
N LEU A 182 -19.85 0.23 -16.99
CA LEU A 182 -18.62 0.92 -16.61
C LEU A 182 -18.64 2.33 -17.21
N TRP A 183 -18.54 3.34 -16.36
CA TRP A 183 -18.30 4.73 -16.77
C TRP A 183 -16.99 5.22 -16.19
N ARG A 184 -16.19 5.87 -17.03
CA ARG A 184 -14.91 6.48 -16.67
C ARG A 184 -15.02 7.99 -16.81
N GLU A 185 -14.94 8.70 -15.71
CA GLU A 185 -15.09 10.15 -15.66
C GLU A 185 -13.76 10.81 -15.24
N GLN A 186 -13.57 12.08 -15.63
CA GLN A 186 -12.50 12.90 -15.06
C GLN A 186 -13.09 13.67 -13.88
N LEU A 187 -12.76 13.24 -12.66
CA LEU A 187 -13.25 13.89 -11.45
C LEU A 187 -12.55 15.23 -11.19
N GLY A 188 -11.32 15.37 -11.68
CA GLY A 188 -10.55 16.60 -11.53
C GLY A 188 -9.18 16.46 -12.16
N LEU A 189 -8.32 17.43 -11.87
CA LEU A 189 -6.94 17.48 -12.31
C LEU A 189 -6.02 17.60 -11.09
N SER A 190 -4.84 17.01 -11.18
CA SER A 190 -3.77 17.24 -10.21
C SER A 190 -3.11 18.61 -10.42
N VAL A 191 -2.13 18.96 -9.58
CA VAL A 191 -1.42 20.23 -9.69
C VAL A 191 -0.69 20.32 -11.04
N GLN A 192 -0.08 19.23 -11.50
CA GLN A 192 0.55 19.15 -12.83
C GLN A 192 -0.43 18.75 -13.95
N GLN A 193 -1.73 18.98 -13.78
CA GLN A 193 -2.76 18.75 -14.79
C GLN A 193 -2.88 17.28 -15.25
N ARG A 194 -2.53 16.32 -14.39
CA ARG A 194 -2.84 14.90 -14.64
C ARG A 194 -4.27 14.60 -14.28
N ARG A 195 -4.94 13.81 -15.12
CA ARG A 195 -6.33 13.37 -14.91
C ARG A 195 -6.45 12.57 -13.61
N LEU A 196 -7.41 12.97 -12.77
CA LEU A 196 -7.94 12.17 -11.68
C LEU A 196 -9.14 11.38 -12.21
N ASP A 197 -8.97 10.08 -12.37
CA ASP A 197 -10.03 9.19 -12.86
C ASP A 197 -10.98 8.77 -11.74
N LEU A 198 -12.28 8.79 -12.07
CA LEU A 198 -13.34 8.14 -11.30
C LEU A 198 -13.98 7.06 -12.18
N LEU A 199 -14.05 5.83 -11.66
CA LEU A 199 -14.81 4.75 -12.27
C LEU A 199 -16.12 4.56 -11.53
N THR A 200 -17.21 4.44 -12.29
CA THR A 200 -18.51 4.00 -11.79
C THR A 200 -18.81 2.63 -12.39
N ILE A 201 -18.96 1.60 -11.55
CA ILE A 201 -19.25 0.23 -11.98
C ILE A 201 -20.57 -0.23 -11.37
N THR A 202 -21.61 -0.36 -12.19
CA THR A 202 -22.96 -0.81 -11.80
C THR A 202 -23.82 -1.07 -13.04
N ASN A 203 -24.83 -1.92 -12.98
CA ASN A 203 -25.77 -2.11 -14.09
C ASN A 203 -26.80 -0.96 -14.12
N SER A 204 -26.98 -0.34 -15.29
CA SER A 204 -27.96 0.73 -15.55
C SER A 204 -29.24 0.20 -16.21
N GLY A 205 -29.82 -0.87 -15.67
CA GLY A 205 -31.05 -1.46 -16.20
C GLY A 205 -32.23 -0.48 -16.21
N GLN A 206 -33.07 -0.56 -17.26
CA GLN A 206 -34.21 0.31 -17.65
C GLN A 206 -35.29 0.62 -16.59
N SER A 207 -35.14 0.21 -15.33
CA SER A 207 -35.98 0.72 -14.24
C SER A 207 -35.23 1.79 -13.45
N LEU A 208 -35.13 2.98 -14.04
CA LEU A 208 -34.82 4.25 -13.35
C LEU A 208 -35.73 4.51 -12.13
N ARG A 209 -36.79 3.70 -11.92
CA ARG A 209 -37.66 3.72 -10.74
C ARG A 209 -37.07 3.05 -9.50
N LEU A 210 -35.94 2.32 -9.59
CA LEU A 210 -35.36 1.51 -8.51
C LEU A 210 -33.97 1.96 -7.99
N HIS A 211 -33.45 3.12 -8.41
CA HIS A 211 -32.22 3.68 -7.81
C HIS A 211 -32.33 3.97 -6.31
N LYS A 212 -33.53 3.88 -5.71
CA LYS A 212 -33.76 4.05 -4.27
C LYS A 212 -33.16 2.95 -3.37
N GLU A 213 -32.69 1.82 -3.92
CA GLU A 213 -32.24 0.69 -3.08
C GLU A 213 -30.76 0.31 -3.22
N LYS A 214 -30.04 0.81 -4.24
CA LYS A 214 -28.64 0.40 -4.41
C LYS A 214 -27.73 0.98 -3.33
N LYS A 215 -26.87 0.13 -2.78
CA LYS A 215 -25.81 0.56 -1.84
C LYS A 215 -24.60 1.06 -2.61
N LEU A 216 -23.91 2.04 -2.04
CA LEU A 216 -22.73 2.63 -2.64
C LEU A 216 -21.48 2.26 -1.84
N VAL A 217 -20.48 1.77 -2.56
CA VAL A 217 -19.14 1.49 -2.06
C VAL A 217 -18.17 2.44 -2.75
N PHE A 218 -17.51 3.27 -1.96
CA PHE A 218 -16.48 4.19 -2.42
C PHE A 218 -15.09 3.64 -2.09
N LEU A 219 -14.22 3.50 -3.09
CA LEU A 219 -12.86 3.02 -2.92
C LEU A 219 -11.87 4.04 -3.46
N THR A 220 -10.89 4.40 -2.65
CA THR A 220 -9.71 5.17 -3.07
C THR A 220 -8.48 4.31 -2.96
N ALA A 221 -7.53 4.53 -3.86
CA ALA A 221 -6.22 3.93 -3.74
C ALA A 221 -5.13 4.95 -4.02
N ARG A 222 -3.96 4.63 -3.46
CA ARG A 222 -2.70 5.25 -3.83
C ARG A 222 -2.60 6.76 -3.56
N VAL A 223 -3.02 7.14 -2.35
CA VAL A 223 -2.77 8.49 -1.82
C VAL A 223 -1.28 8.72 -1.49
N HIS A 224 -0.57 7.69 -0.98
CA HIS A 224 0.89 7.72 -0.83
C HIS A 224 1.56 7.12 -2.08
N PRO A 225 2.32 7.88 -2.86
CA PRO A 225 2.80 7.46 -4.18
C PRO A 225 3.69 6.22 -4.25
N GLY A 226 4.48 5.92 -3.21
CA GLY A 226 5.37 4.77 -3.18
C GLY A 226 4.69 3.46 -2.78
N GLU A 227 3.41 3.49 -2.40
CA GLU A 227 2.64 2.32 -1.96
C GLU A 227 2.09 1.53 -3.15
N SER A 228 3.02 1.06 -4.02
CA SER A 228 2.80 0.27 -5.24
C SER A 228 1.76 -0.85 -5.14
N PRO A 229 1.74 -1.64 -4.07
CA PRO A 229 0.75 -2.69 -3.86
C PRO A 229 -0.71 -2.23 -3.94
N ALA A 230 -1.02 -1.01 -3.49
CA ALA A 230 -2.39 -0.50 -3.47
C ALA A 230 -3.01 -0.39 -4.87
N SER A 231 -2.21 -0.06 -5.89
CA SER A 231 -2.69 0.00 -7.28
C SER A 231 -3.00 -1.39 -7.85
N PHE A 232 -2.23 -2.41 -7.47
CA PHE A 232 -2.51 -3.79 -7.88
C PHE A 232 -3.78 -4.33 -7.21
N ILE A 233 -3.98 -4.06 -5.91
CA ILE A 233 -5.24 -4.41 -5.24
C ILE A 233 -6.42 -3.70 -5.93
N CYS A 234 -6.30 -2.40 -6.17
CA CYS A 234 -7.35 -1.64 -6.84
C CYS A 234 -7.65 -2.17 -8.25
N GLN A 235 -6.63 -2.52 -9.03
CA GLN A 235 -6.81 -3.16 -10.32
C GLN A 235 -7.53 -4.51 -10.19
N GLY A 236 -7.17 -5.33 -9.21
CA GLY A 236 -7.86 -6.59 -8.93
C GLY A 236 -9.34 -6.41 -8.60
N VAL A 237 -9.69 -5.39 -7.81
CA VAL A 237 -11.10 -5.02 -7.55
C VAL A 237 -11.82 -4.69 -8.86
N ILE A 238 -11.23 -3.80 -9.68
CA ILE A 238 -11.82 -3.37 -10.96
C ILE A 238 -11.99 -4.57 -11.90
N ASP A 239 -10.94 -5.38 -12.10
CA ASP A 239 -10.95 -6.54 -12.98
C ASP A 239 -12.05 -7.55 -12.60
N PHE A 240 -12.27 -7.79 -11.31
CA PHE A 240 -13.38 -8.64 -10.87
C PHE A 240 -14.74 -8.00 -11.18
N LEU A 241 -14.92 -6.73 -10.80
CA LEU A 241 -16.20 -6.04 -10.93
C LEU A 241 -16.61 -5.82 -12.39
N VAL A 242 -15.68 -5.75 -13.34
CA VAL A 242 -15.98 -5.65 -14.78
C VAL A 242 -16.05 -7.01 -15.48
N SER A 243 -15.76 -8.10 -14.78
CA SER A 243 -15.78 -9.45 -15.35
C SER A 243 -17.20 -9.98 -15.58
N GLN A 244 -17.29 -11.08 -16.32
CA GLN A 244 -18.52 -11.86 -16.49
C GLN A 244 -18.74 -12.89 -15.37
N HIS A 245 -18.00 -12.79 -14.26
CA HIS A 245 -18.21 -13.68 -13.13
C HIS A 245 -19.63 -13.48 -12.56
N PRO A 246 -20.42 -14.54 -12.28
CA PRO A 246 -21.80 -14.40 -11.81
C PRO A 246 -21.95 -13.53 -10.56
N VAL A 247 -20.99 -13.64 -9.63
CA VAL A 247 -20.95 -12.78 -8.43
C VAL A 247 -20.80 -11.30 -8.80
N ALA A 248 -19.96 -10.97 -9.78
CA ALA A 248 -19.77 -9.59 -10.22
C ALA A 248 -21.04 -9.04 -10.87
N GLN A 249 -21.76 -9.85 -11.65
CA GLN A 249 -23.07 -9.48 -12.22
C GLN A 249 -24.09 -9.15 -11.12
N ILE A 250 -24.25 -10.05 -10.14
CA ILE A 250 -25.18 -9.84 -9.00
C ILE A 250 -24.82 -8.58 -8.21
N LEU A 251 -23.52 -8.34 -7.96
CA LEU A 251 -23.06 -7.14 -7.29
C LEU A 251 -23.40 -5.88 -8.09
N ARG A 252 -23.20 -5.88 -9.41
CA ARG A 252 -23.57 -4.73 -10.27
C ARG A 252 -25.07 -4.44 -10.28
N ASP A 253 -25.92 -5.42 -10.02
CA ASP A 253 -27.37 -5.22 -9.91
C ASP A 253 -27.75 -4.47 -8.63
N HIS A 254 -27.05 -4.68 -7.52
CA HIS A 254 -27.43 -4.17 -6.20
C HIS A 254 -26.53 -3.05 -5.66
N VAL A 255 -25.32 -2.90 -6.21
CA VAL A 255 -24.27 -2.04 -5.67
C VAL A 255 -23.74 -1.10 -6.75
N ILE A 256 -23.45 0.12 -6.33
CA ILE A 256 -22.72 1.13 -7.11
C ILE A 256 -21.30 1.20 -6.55
N PHE A 257 -20.32 0.83 -7.37
CA PHE A 257 -18.91 1.01 -7.01
C PHE A 257 -18.38 2.30 -7.61
N LYS A 258 -17.92 3.21 -6.75
CA LYS A 258 -17.20 4.44 -7.13
C LYS A 258 -15.73 4.24 -6.77
N ILE A 259 -14.85 4.24 -7.76
CA ILE A 259 -13.43 3.87 -7.57
C ILE A 259 -12.54 4.99 -8.10
N VAL A 260 -11.64 5.50 -7.25
CA VAL A 260 -10.54 6.40 -7.63
C VAL A 260 -9.23 5.61 -7.56
N PRO A 261 -8.71 5.11 -8.69
CA PRO A 261 -7.60 4.15 -8.66
C PRO A 261 -6.25 4.74 -8.26
N MET A 262 -6.08 6.06 -8.38
CA MET A 262 -4.85 6.76 -8.03
C MET A 262 -5.14 8.19 -7.59
N LEU A 263 -5.11 8.42 -6.28
CA LEU A 263 -5.42 9.73 -5.70
C LEU A 263 -4.26 10.74 -5.84
N ASN A 264 -3.03 10.27 -6.02
CA ASN A 264 -1.83 11.11 -6.10
C ASN A 264 -1.01 10.84 -7.37
N PRO A 265 -1.53 11.17 -8.56
CA PRO A 265 -0.85 10.89 -9.84
C PRO A 265 0.46 11.65 -9.99
N ASP A 266 0.57 12.89 -9.48
CA ASP A 266 1.80 13.68 -9.56
C ASP A 266 2.94 13.06 -8.76
N GLY A 267 2.67 12.71 -7.49
CA GLY A 267 3.67 12.06 -6.67
C GLY A 267 4.12 10.71 -7.24
N VAL A 268 3.21 9.96 -7.88
CA VAL A 268 3.55 8.68 -8.54
C VAL A 268 4.46 8.92 -9.73
N TYR A 269 4.14 9.90 -10.57
CA TYR A 269 4.94 10.23 -11.75
C TYR A 269 6.35 10.67 -11.36
N LEU A 270 6.49 11.45 -10.29
CA LEU A 270 7.77 11.96 -9.79
C LEU A 270 8.61 10.90 -9.08
N GLY A 271 8.04 9.75 -8.70
CA GLY A 271 8.75 8.77 -7.87
C GLY A 271 8.89 9.20 -6.40
N ASN A 272 7.91 9.94 -5.87
CA ASN A 272 7.82 10.17 -4.43
C ASN A 272 7.40 8.87 -3.69
N TYR A 273 7.61 8.82 -2.38
CA TYR A 273 7.10 7.75 -1.51
C TYR A 273 5.77 8.10 -0.85
N ARG A 274 5.64 9.31 -0.28
CA ARG A 274 4.54 9.66 0.61
C ARG A 274 3.80 10.92 0.22
N CYS A 275 4.51 11.91 -0.29
CA CYS A 275 3.98 13.26 -0.49
C CYS A 275 3.46 13.51 -1.91
N SER A 276 2.54 14.48 -2.04
CA SER A 276 2.19 15.11 -3.32
C SER A 276 3.36 15.91 -3.91
N LEU A 277 3.17 16.51 -5.09
CA LEU A 277 4.13 17.44 -5.70
C LEU A 277 4.59 18.53 -4.71
N MET A 278 3.63 19.11 -3.97
CA MET A 278 3.85 20.23 -3.07
C MET A 278 4.40 19.81 -1.69
N GLY A 279 4.77 18.53 -1.51
CA GLY A 279 5.38 18.04 -0.27
C GLY A 279 4.40 17.65 0.84
N PHE A 280 3.09 17.64 0.56
CA PHE A 280 2.05 17.31 1.55
C PHE A 280 1.74 15.82 1.60
N ASP A 281 1.61 15.27 2.82
CA ASP A 281 0.98 13.97 3.05
C ASP A 281 -0.54 14.13 2.92
N LEU A 282 -1.08 13.84 1.74
CA LEU A 282 -2.51 14.02 1.44
C LEU A 282 -3.42 13.31 2.46
N ASN A 283 -2.99 12.17 3.03
CA ASN A 283 -3.77 11.47 4.05
C ASN A 283 -3.63 12.10 5.46
N ARG A 284 -3.28 13.38 5.54
CA ARG A 284 -3.39 14.25 6.73
C ARG A 284 -4.23 15.50 6.51
N HIS A 285 -4.76 15.69 5.29
CA HIS A 285 -5.45 16.92 4.88
C HIS A 285 -6.94 16.73 4.57
N TRP A 286 -7.56 15.63 5.01
CA TRP A 286 -9.00 15.40 4.76
C TRP A 286 -9.92 16.43 5.44
N GLN A 287 -9.48 17.00 6.58
CA GLN A 287 -10.28 17.97 7.31
C GLN A 287 -10.54 19.25 6.51
N ASP A 288 -9.51 19.80 5.86
CA ASP A 288 -9.61 21.02 5.05
C ASP A 288 -8.64 20.96 3.86
N PRO A 289 -8.98 20.22 2.79
CA PRO A 289 -8.13 20.14 1.61
C PRO A 289 -8.28 21.41 0.77
N SER A 290 -7.19 22.16 0.59
CA SER A 290 -7.14 23.26 -0.37
C SER A 290 -7.41 22.79 -1.81
N PRO A 291 -8.29 23.46 -2.58
CA PRO A 291 -8.50 23.15 -4.00
C PRO A 291 -7.28 23.42 -4.88
N TRP A 292 -6.32 24.22 -4.41
CA TRP A 292 -5.11 24.57 -5.17
C TRP A 292 -3.91 23.68 -4.82
N ALA A 293 -3.72 23.39 -3.53
CA ALA A 293 -2.61 22.56 -3.05
C ALA A 293 -2.93 21.05 -3.07
N HIS A 294 -4.20 20.70 -2.88
CA HIS A 294 -4.69 19.31 -2.80
C HIS A 294 -5.88 19.07 -3.74
N PRO A 295 -5.82 19.48 -5.02
CA PRO A 295 -6.98 19.48 -5.92
C PRO A 295 -7.63 18.10 -6.04
N THR A 296 -6.84 17.02 -6.06
CA THR A 296 -7.36 15.66 -6.17
C THR A 296 -8.12 15.21 -4.92
N LEU A 297 -7.58 15.53 -3.74
CA LEU A 297 -8.21 15.23 -2.45
C LEU A 297 -9.48 16.05 -2.25
N HIS A 298 -9.44 17.34 -2.61
CA HIS A 298 -10.58 18.23 -2.56
C HIS A 298 -11.72 17.73 -3.45
N ALA A 299 -11.44 17.36 -4.70
CA ALA A 299 -12.46 16.84 -5.63
C ALA A 299 -13.12 15.55 -5.11
N VAL A 300 -12.34 14.60 -4.59
CA VAL A 300 -12.89 13.37 -3.99
C VAL A 300 -13.73 13.67 -2.76
N LYS A 301 -13.25 14.53 -1.86
CA LYS A 301 -14.01 14.92 -0.67
C LYS A 301 -15.34 15.57 -1.06
N GLN A 302 -15.35 16.51 -2.00
CA GLN A 302 -16.57 17.16 -2.48
C GLN A 302 -17.57 16.14 -3.03
N LEU A 303 -17.09 15.19 -3.85
CA LEU A 303 -17.95 14.14 -4.38
C LEU A 303 -18.57 13.26 -3.30
N ILE A 304 -17.78 12.83 -2.32
CA ILE A 304 -18.26 12.00 -1.20
C ILE A 304 -19.30 12.77 -0.37
N VAL A 305 -19.04 14.05 -0.06
CA VAL A 305 -19.97 14.90 0.68
C VAL A 305 -21.27 15.09 -0.09
N GLN A 306 -21.19 15.37 -1.40
CA GLN A 306 -22.36 15.50 -2.26
C GLN A 306 -23.19 14.21 -2.29
N MET A 307 -22.52 13.05 -2.36
CA MET A 307 -23.18 11.74 -2.31
C MET A 307 -23.84 11.47 -0.96
N ASN A 308 -23.20 11.81 0.16
CA ASN A 308 -23.79 11.63 1.49
C ASN A 308 -25.01 12.53 1.73
N GLN A 309 -25.03 13.72 1.10
CA GLN A 309 -26.14 14.65 1.20
C GLN A 309 -27.32 14.31 0.28
N ASP A 310 -27.12 13.44 -0.72
CA ASP A 310 -28.19 13.02 -1.61
C ASP A 310 -29.01 11.88 -0.97
N PRO A 311 -30.28 12.10 -0.59
CA PRO A 311 -31.10 11.09 0.08
C PRO A 311 -31.42 9.87 -0.80
N ARG A 312 -31.07 9.92 -2.09
CA ARG A 312 -31.21 8.79 -3.03
C ARG A 312 -29.98 7.87 -3.03
N VAL A 313 -28.90 8.28 -2.38
CA VAL A 313 -27.63 7.56 -2.34
C VAL A 313 -27.42 7.01 -0.94
N SER A 314 -27.21 5.70 -0.85
CA SER A 314 -26.84 5.04 0.41
C SER A 314 -25.36 4.68 0.38
N LEU A 315 -24.48 5.62 0.73
CA LEU A 315 -23.06 5.35 0.94
C LEU A 315 -22.90 4.49 2.20
N GLU A 316 -22.35 3.28 2.04
CA GLU A 316 -22.20 2.32 3.14
C GLU A 316 -20.73 2.00 3.43
N PHE A 317 -19.86 2.09 2.43
CA PHE A 317 -18.44 1.84 2.59
C PHE A 317 -17.60 2.95 1.99
N TYR A 318 -16.60 3.38 2.76
CA TYR A 318 -15.41 4.05 2.24
C TYR A 318 -14.17 3.19 2.56
N ILE A 319 -13.41 2.80 1.55
CA ILE A 319 -12.19 1.99 1.71
C ILE A 319 -11.01 2.71 1.07
N ASP A 320 -10.01 3.04 1.87
CA ASP A 320 -8.74 3.65 1.42
C ASP A 320 -7.63 2.60 1.39
N VAL A 321 -7.12 2.27 0.21
CA VAL A 321 -6.15 1.18 0.01
C VAL A 321 -4.71 1.71 0.06
N HIS A 322 -3.91 1.06 0.89
CA HIS A 322 -2.56 1.43 1.30
C HIS A 322 -1.60 0.23 1.31
N ALA A 323 -0.30 0.50 1.55
CA ALA A 323 0.70 -0.54 1.79
C ALA A 323 1.56 -0.28 3.04
N HIS A 324 1.87 -1.37 3.75
CA HIS A 324 2.51 -1.35 5.04
C HIS A 324 3.92 -1.95 4.99
N SER A 325 4.91 -1.24 5.55
CA SER A 325 6.33 -1.60 5.44
C SER A 325 6.88 -2.40 6.61
N THR A 326 6.07 -2.69 7.63
CA THR A 326 6.53 -3.37 8.87
C THR A 326 5.66 -4.54 9.31
N MET A 327 4.52 -4.79 8.66
CA MET A 327 3.62 -5.90 9.01
C MET A 327 3.43 -6.79 7.80
N LEU A 328 3.21 -8.07 8.05
CA LEU A 328 2.84 -9.06 7.06
C LEU A 328 1.32 -9.02 6.81
N ASN A 329 0.89 -9.71 5.74
CA ASN A 329 -0.51 -9.88 5.35
C ASN A 329 -1.20 -8.58 4.89
N GLY A 330 -2.43 -8.73 4.38
CA GLY A 330 -3.42 -7.68 4.32
C GLY A 330 -4.20 -7.57 5.63
N PHE A 331 -4.59 -6.37 6.04
CA PHE A 331 -5.39 -6.13 7.25
C PHE A 331 -6.10 -4.78 7.16
N MET A 332 -7.07 -4.52 8.04
CA MET A 332 -7.80 -3.26 8.05
C MET A 332 -7.61 -2.46 9.33
N TYR A 333 -7.65 -1.14 9.18
CA TYR A 333 -7.93 -0.24 10.29
C TYR A 333 -9.34 0.33 10.15
N GLY A 334 -10.14 0.27 11.21
CA GLY A 334 -11.46 0.92 11.29
C GLY A 334 -11.55 1.88 12.48
N ASN A 335 -12.72 2.43 12.75
CA ASN A 335 -12.92 3.42 13.81
C ASN A 335 -13.47 2.78 15.09
N VAL A 336 -13.26 3.40 16.25
CA VAL A 336 -13.94 2.98 17.48
C VAL A 336 -15.24 3.75 17.59
N PHE A 337 -16.33 3.02 17.78
CA PHE A 337 -17.66 3.57 18.05
C PHE A 337 -18.08 3.24 19.48
N GLU A 338 -19.00 4.03 20.02
CA GLU A 338 -19.56 3.82 21.37
C GLU A 338 -20.76 2.89 21.30
N ASP A 339 -21.52 2.97 20.21
CA ASP A 339 -22.63 2.08 19.90
C ASP A 339 -22.13 0.65 19.61
N GLU A 340 -22.51 -0.30 20.47
CA GLU A 340 -22.08 -1.70 20.37
C GLU A 340 -22.54 -2.37 19.07
N GLU A 341 -23.74 -2.04 18.59
CA GLU A 341 -24.28 -2.62 17.36
C GLU A 341 -23.45 -2.20 16.14
N ARG A 342 -23.06 -0.92 16.07
CA ARG A 342 -22.17 -0.37 15.04
C ARG A 342 -20.77 -0.97 15.12
N VAL A 343 -20.24 -1.22 16.32
CA VAL A 343 -18.97 -1.95 16.50
C VAL A 343 -19.06 -3.35 15.92
N GLN A 344 -20.12 -4.09 16.23
CA GLN A 344 -20.33 -5.45 15.72
C GLN A 344 -20.48 -5.45 14.19
N ARG A 345 -21.30 -4.54 13.63
CA ARG A 345 -21.49 -4.43 12.18
C ARG A 345 -20.20 -4.09 11.44
N GLN A 346 -19.39 -3.16 11.97
CA GLN A 346 -18.08 -2.82 11.38
C GLN A 346 -17.11 -4.02 11.36
N ALA A 347 -17.21 -4.95 12.32
CA ALA A 347 -16.35 -6.13 12.36
C ALA A 347 -16.72 -7.21 11.33
N VAL A 348 -17.94 -7.17 10.77
CA VAL A 348 -18.45 -8.20 9.85
C VAL A 348 -17.61 -8.27 8.57
N PHE A 349 -17.40 -7.15 7.88
CA PHE A 349 -16.70 -7.16 6.58
C PHE A 349 -15.25 -7.68 6.70
N PRO A 350 -14.40 -7.20 7.64
CA PRO A 350 -13.05 -7.75 7.80
C PRO A 350 -13.05 -9.24 8.17
N ARG A 351 -14.05 -9.71 8.93
CA ARG A 351 -14.17 -11.13 9.30
C ARG A 351 -14.51 -12.00 8.08
N LEU A 352 -15.44 -11.57 7.24
CA LEU A 352 -15.76 -12.24 5.98
C LEU A 352 -14.57 -12.21 5.00
N LEU A 353 -13.84 -11.10 4.96
CA LEU A 353 -12.65 -10.99 4.12
C LEU A 353 -11.57 -11.98 4.56
N CYS A 354 -11.36 -12.14 5.87
CA CYS A 354 -10.44 -13.15 6.41
C CYS A 354 -10.82 -14.58 6.01
N GLN A 355 -12.11 -14.88 5.85
CA GLN A 355 -12.57 -16.19 5.37
C GLN A 355 -12.35 -16.37 3.86
N ASN A 356 -12.46 -15.28 3.10
CA ASN A 356 -12.36 -15.27 1.65
C ASN A 356 -10.94 -15.08 1.11
N ALA A 357 -10.03 -14.52 1.91
CA ALA A 357 -8.67 -14.18 1.52
C ALA A 357 -7.66 -14.81 2.49
N PRO A 358 -6.91 -15.85 2.09
CA PRO A 358 -5.93 -16.51 2.96
C PRO A 358 -4.75 -15.61 3.35
N ASP A 359 -4.54 -14.53 2.58
CA ASP A 359 -3.50 -13.54 2.80
C ASP A 359 -3.99 -12.33 3.61
N PHE A 360 -5.25 -12.32 4.07
CA PHE A 360 -5.80 -11.32 4.97
C PHE A 360 -5.77 -11.80 6.43
N SER A 361 -5.44 -10.90 7.36
CA SER A 361 -5.32 -11.16 8.78
C SER A 361 -6.35 -10.36 9.58
N PHE A 362 -7.34 -11.06 10.13
CA PHE A 362 -8.27 -10.46 11.09
C PHE A 362 -7.58 -10.12 12.42
N SER A 363 -6.58 -10.90 12.85
CA SER A 363 -5.83 -10.62 14.08
C SER A 363 -5.03 -9.32 14.02
N ASN A 364 -4.55 -8.93 12.83
CA ASN A 364 -3.87 -7.66 12.61
C ASN A 364 -4.86 -6.50 12.35
N THR A 365 -6.14 -6.80 12.16
CA THR A 365 -7.18 -5.78 11.96
C THR A 365 -7.49 -5.10 13.29
N SER A 366 -7.49 -3.77 13.29
CA SER A 366 -7.60 -2.98 14.53
C SER A 366 -8.54 -1.80 14.37
N PHE A 367 -9.24 -1.47 15.45
CA PHE A 367 -10.16 -0.34 15.55
C PHE A 367 -9.61 0.64 16.58
N ASN A 368 -9.31 1.88 16.18
CA ASN A 368 -8.59 2.83 17.05
C ASN A 368 -9.09 4.29 16.93
N ARG A 369 -8.80 5.09 17.97
CA ARG A 369 -9.04 6.54 18.05
C ARG A 369 -7.76 7.39 18.03
N ASP A 370 -6.64 6.86 17.55
CA ASP A 370 -5.35 7.56 17.47
C ASP A 370 -5.44 9.02 16.98
N VAL A 371 -5.01 9.97 17.82
CA VAL A 371 -5.11 11.41 17.54
C VAL A 371 -4.28 11.81 16.32
N VAL A 372 -3.09 11.20 16.16
CA VAL A 372 -2.19 11.45 15.01
C VAL A 372 -2.77 11.00 13.66
N LYS A 373 -3.88 10.25 13.69
CA LYS A 373 -4.60 9.77 12.52
C LYS A 373 -5.90 10.54 12.26
N ALA A 374 -6.24 11.56 13.06
CA ALA A 374 -7.50 12.30 12.92
C ALA A 374 -7.70 12.91 11.53
N GLY A 375 -6.61 13.38 10.89
CA GLY A 375 -6.64 13.94 9.53
C GLY A 375 -6.66 12.94 8.38
N THR A 376 -6.77 11.63 8.64
CA THR A 376 -6.85 10.60 7.59
C THR A 376 -8.27 10.44 7.06
N GLY A 377 -8.41 9.91 5.84
CA GLY A 377 -9.71 9.75 5.19
C GLY A 377 -10.66 8.88 6.01
N ARG A 378 -10.16 7.73 6.47
CA ARG A 378 -10.88 6.83 7.38
C ARG A 378 -11.47 7.56 8.61
N ARG A 379 -10.67 8.42 9.25
CA ARG A 379 -11.07 9.07 10.51
C ARG A 379 -11.96 10.27 10.29
N PHE A 380 -11.62 11.12 9.33
CA PHE A 380 -12.42 12.29 9.01
C PHE A 380 -13.80 11.88 8.48
N LEU A 381 -13.85 10.99 7.48
CA LEU A 381 -15.12 10.53 6.91
C LEU A 381 -15.91 9.69 7.92
N GLY A 382 -15.25 8.90 8.77
CA GLY A 382 -15.94 8.13 9.81
C GLY A 382 -16.66 8.97 10.86
N GLY A 383 -16.32 10.25 11.01
CA GLY A 383 -17.05 11.20 11.85
C GLY A 383 -17.99 12.13 11.08
N LEU A 384 -17.93 12.13 9.74
CA LEU A 384 -18.75 12.98 8.87
C LEU A 384 -19.94 12.24 8.28
N LEU A 385 -19.73 10.98 7.88
CA LEU A 385 -20.73 10.15 7.23
C LEU A 385 -21.69 9.56 8.26
N ASP A 386 -22.86 9.17 7.77
CA ASP A 386 -23.95 8.63 8.57
C ASP A 386 -23.53 7.36 9.35
N ASP A 387 -24.29 7.00 10.39
CA ASP A 387 -23.96 5.86 11.25
C ASP A 387 -23.99 4.49 10.55
N THR A 388 -24.59 4.45 9.36
CA THR A 388 -24.61 3.28 8.46
C THR A 388 -23.38 3.18 7.56
N SER A 389 -22.54 4.21 7.51
CA SER A 389 -21.28 4.23 6.75
C SER A 389 -20.11 3.70 7.57
N TYR A 390 -19.37 2.77 6.99
CA TYR A 390 -18.14 2.21 7.55
C TYR A 390 -16.92 2.65 6.74
N CYS A 391 -15.96 3.24 7.43
CA CYS A 391 -14.73 3.75 6.84
C CYS A 391 -13.54 2.87 7.25
N TYR A 392 -12.81 2.33 6.27
CA TYR A 392 -11.63 1.49 6.49
C TYR A 392 -10.40 2.05 5.79
N THR A 393 -9.24 1.81 6.39
CA THR A 393 -7.96 1.78 5.69
C THR A 393 -7.60 0.32 5.46
N LEU A 394 -7.52 -0.14 4.22
CA LEU A 394 -7.02 -1.46 3.86
C LEU A 394 -5.51 -1.38 3.63
N GLU A 395 -4.73 -2.01 4.49
CA GLU A 395 -3.28 -2.09 4.39
C GLU A 395 -2.85 -3.45 3.83
N VAL A 396 -1.78 -3.48 3.05
CA VAL A 396 -1.14 -4.72 2.61
C VAL A 396 0.38 -4.66 2.75
N SER A 397 1.00 -5.75 3.18
CA SER A 397 2.46 -5.83 3.27
C SER A 397 3.17 -5.54 1.94
N PHE A 398 4.27 -4.78 1.98
CA PHE A 398 5.20 -4.67 0.84
C PHE A 398 5.98 -5.97 0.55
N TYR A 399 5.98 -6.92 1.47
CA TYR A 399 6.82 -8.11 1.37
C TYR A 399 6.02 -9.38 1.19
N SER A 400 5.35 -9.86 2.23
CA SER A 400 4.82 -11.21 2.29
C SER A 400 3.59 -11.33 3.19
N PHE A 401 2.94 -12.48 3.10
CA PHE A 401 1.82 -12.85 3.95
C PHE A 401 2.03 -14.25 4.53
N MET A 402 1.44 -14.47 5.70
CA MET A 402 1.35 -15.78 6.35
C MET A 402 -0.04 -16.37 6.10
N THR A 403 -0.10 -17.55 5.51
CA THR A 403 -1.34 -18.33 5.46
C THR A 403 -1.57 -19.01 6.82
N ALA A 404 -2.82 -19.13 7.27
CA ALA A 404 -3.15 -19.88 8.48
C ALA A 404 -2.56 -21.31 8.43
N GLY A 405 -1.82 -21.69 9.47
CA GLY A 405 -1.14 -22.99 9.56
C GLY A 405 0.19 -23.09 8.80
N SER A 406 0.60 -22.08 8.03
CA SER A 406 1.93 -22.05 7.40
C SER A 406 3.00 -21.60 8.40
N THR A 407 4.19 -22.19 8.30
CA THR A 407 5.38 -21.78 9.05
C THR A 407 6.27 -20.80 8.27
N ALA A 408 6.04 -20.64 6.97
CA ALA A 408 6.85 -19.78 6.10
C ALA A 408 6.01 -18.68 5.44
N PRO A 409 6.54 -17.44 5.38
CA PRO A 409 5.88 -16.34 4.67
C PRO A 409 5.96 -16.54 3.16
N VAL A 410 4.88 -16.22 2.46
CA VAL A 410 4.82 -16.24 0.99
C VAL A 410 4.98 -14.80 0.49
N PRO A 411 6.03 -14.48 -0.29
CA PRO A 411 6.19 -13.16 -0.85
C PRO A 411 5.05 -12.79 -1.78
N TYR A 412 4.55 -11.57 -1.65
CA TYR A 412 3.61 -11.01 -2.61
C TYR A 412 4.27 -10.84 -3.97
N THR A 413 3.48 -11.06 -5.01
CA THR A 413 3.72 -10.80 -6.43
C THR A 413 2.67 -9.80 -6.92
N GLU A 414 2.85 -9.24 -8.12
CA GLU A 414 1.84 -8.40 -8.78
C GLU A 414 0.45 -9.10 -8.81
N GLU A 415 0.42 -10.39 -9.14
CA GLU A 415 -0.80 -11.19 -9.25
C GLU A 415 -1.44 -11.50 -7.91
N THR A 416 -0.67 -11.77 -6.85
CA THR A 416 -1.25 -12.04 -5.53
C THR A 416 -1.81 -10.77 -4.88
N TYR A 417 -1.24 -9.59 -5.16
CA TYR A 417 -1.89 -8.33 -4.80
C TYR A 417 -3.23 -8.14 -5.53
N MET A 418 -3.28 -8.41 -6.83
CA MET A 418 -4.54 -8.38 -7.60
C MET A 418 -5.55 -9.41 -7.05
N LYS A 419 -5.09 -10.60 -6.62
CA LYS A 419 -5.94 -11.62 -6.01
C LYS A 419 -6.61 -11.12 -4.73
N LEU A 420 -5.88 -10.43 -3.86
CA LEU A 420 -6.48 -9.81 -2.67
C LEU A 420 -7.57 -8.81 -3.06
N GLY A 421 -7.33 -7.98 -4.07
CA GLY A 421 -8.35 -7.07 -4.62
C GLY A 421 -9.61 -7.78 -5.12
N ARG A 422 -9.46 -8.88 -5.86
CA ARG A 422 -10.60 -9.70 -6.30
C ARG A 422 -11.38 -10.28 -5.12
N ASN A 423 -10.67 -10.73 -4.08
CA ASN A 423 -11.30 -11.24 -2.86
C ASN A 423 -12.07 -10.15 -2.11
N VAL A 424 -11.51 -8.94 -1.97
CA VAL A 424 -12.21 -7.77 -1.41
C VAL A 424 -13.53 -7.52 -2.15
N ALA A 425 -13.49 -7.47 -3.48
CA ALA A 425 -14.70 -7.26 -4.28
C ALA A 425 -15.72 -8.38 -4.11
N ARG A 426 -15.27 -9.64 -4.08
CA ARG A 426 -16.14 -10.82 -3.88
C ARG A 426 -16.80 -10.84 -2.51
N THR A 427 -16.10 -10.42 -1.45
CA THR A 427 -16.60 -10.41 -0.07
C THR A 427 -17.86 -9.55 0.10
N PHE A 428 -18.07 -8.53 -0.73
CA PHE A 428 -19.31 -7.76 -0.71
C PHE A 428 -20.56 -8.61 -0.95
N LEU A 429 -20.47 -9.71 -1.73
CA LEU A 429 -21.63 -10.58 -1.93
C LEU A 429 -22.05 -11.22 -0.60
N ASP A 430 -21.10 -11.77 0.14
CA ASP A 430 -21.39 -12.43 1.42
C ASP A 430 -21.92 -11.41 2.45
N TYR A 431 -21.33 -10.22 2.47
CA TYR A 431 -21.78 -9.13 3.33
C TYR A 431 -23.24 -8.73 3.02
N TYR A 432 -23.57 -8.51 1.75
CA TYR A 432 -24.91 -8.07 1.35
C TYR A 432 -25.98 -9.18 1.39
N LYS A 433 -25.56 -10.45 1.39
CA LYS A 433 -26.44 -11.59 1.73
C LYS A 433 -26.80 -11.57 3.21
N LEU A 434 -25.82 -11.37 4.08
CA LEU A 434 -26.07 -11.28 5.53
C LEU A 434 -26.92 -10.07 5.90
N SER A 435 -26.80 -8.96 5.16
CA SER A 435 -27.63 -7.77 5.35
C SER A 435 -29.02 -7.87 4.69
N ASN A 436 -29.40 -9.02 4.13
CA ASN A 436 -30.64 -9.26 3.37
C ASN A 436 -30.87 -8.34 2.14
N LEU A 437 -29.84 -7.61 1.69
CA LEU A 437 -29.93 -6.80 0.46
C LEU A 437 -29.97 -7.70 -0.78
N ILE A 438 -29.16 -8.76 -0.77
CA ILE A 438 -29.10 -9.76 -1.84
C ILE A 438 -29.73 -11.05 -1.32
N LYS A 439 -30.91 -11.40 -1.84
CA LYS A 439 -31.60 -12.64 -1.48
C LYS A 439 -30.90 -13.85 -2.11
N ASP A 440 -30.96 -15.00 -1.45
CA ASP A 440 -30.46 -16.28 -1.96
C ASP A 440 -31.35 -16.83 -3.10
N ASN A 441 -31.41 -16.12 -4.23
CA ASN A 441 -31.92 -16.69 -5.47
C ASN A 441 -30.79 -17.44 -6.15
N ARG A 442 -30.56 -18.70 -5.77
CA ARG A 442 -29.74 -19.61 -6.59
C ARG A 442 -30.46 -19.78 -7.93
N PRO A 443 -29.84 -19.45 -9.08
CA PRO A 443 -30.39 -19.85 -10.36
C PRO A 443 -30.44 -21.38 -10.42
N LEU A 444 -31.58 -21.95 -10.83
CA LEU A 444 -31.81 -23.39 -11.03
C LEU A 444 -30.81 -24.07 -11.98
N HIS A 445 -29.95 -23.30 -12.67
CA HIS A 445 -29.03 -23.79 -13.68
C HIS A 445 -27.64 -24.21 -13.17
N ILE A 446 -27.32 -24.01 -11.88
CA ILE A 446 -26.01 -24.35 -11.28
C ILE A 446 -26.04 -25.72 -10.56
N GLN A 447 -27.15 -26.46 -10.60
CA GLN A 447 -27.19 -27.83 -10.05
C GLN A 447 -26.50 -28.89 -10.95
N ARG A 448 -26.18 -28.58 -12.22
CA ARG A 448 -25.63 -29.59 -13.15
C ARG A 448 -24.10 -29.74 -13.16
N TYR A 449 -23.35 -28.83 -12.55
CA TYR A 449 -21.87 -28.91 -12.55
C TYR A 449 -21.24 -29.51 -11.28
N ASN A 450 -22.03 -29.72 -10.22
CA ASN A 450 -21.52 -30.29 -8.96
C ASN A 450 -21.85 -31.77 -8.76
N HIS A 451 -22.37 -32.47 -9.78
CA HIS A 451 -22.78 -33.88 -9.61
C HIS A 451 -21.71 -34.93 -9.90
N VAL A 452 -20.45 -34.53 -10.08
CA VAL A 452 -19.32 -35.48 -10.13
C VAL A 452 -18.18 -34.98 -9.26
N SER A 453 -18.27 -35.21 -7.95
CA SER A 453 -17.20 -35.78 -7.11
C SER A 453 -17.48 -35.58 -5.61
N HIS A 454 -17.48 -36.70 -4.91
CA HIS A 454 -17.38 -36.92 -3.46
C HIS A 454 -18.50 -36.42 -2.52
N THR A 455 -19.30 -37.42 -2.14
CA THR A 455 -20.11 -37.51 -0.94
C THR A 455 -19.37 -37.12 0.35
N THR A 456 -19.86 -36.11 1.05
CA THR A 456 -19.89 -36.08 2.53
C THR A 456 -20.99 -35.11 2.96
N SER A 457 -21.88 -35.57 3.84
CA SER A 457 -23.14 -34.92 4.19
C SER A 457 -22.93 -33.58 4.90
N TYR A 458 -23.46 -32.48 4.34
CA TYR A 458 -23.73 -31.27 5.10
C TYR A 458 -25.16 -31.30 5.61
N SER A 459 -25.31 -31.61 6.90
CA SER A 459 -26.53 -31.40 7.66
C SER A 459 -26.63 -29.92 8.07
N SER A 460 -27.81 -29.35 7.83
CA SER A 460 -28.32 -28.07 8.32
C SER A 460 -27.84 -27.73 9.75
N CYS A 461 -26.91 -26.78 9.87
CA CYS A 461 -26.56 -26.17 11.16
C CYS A 461 -26.08 -24.72 10.96
N CYS A 462 -26.96 -23.81 10.51
CA CYS A 462 -26.62 -22.38 10.43
C CYS A 462 -27.59 -21.46 11.21
N CYS A 463 -28.52 -22.01 12.00
CA CYS A 463 -29.50 -21.21 12.75
C CYS A 463 -29.52 -21.45 14.27
N LYS A 464 -28.49 -22.06 14.88
CA LYS A 464 -28.51 -22.35 16.34
C LYS A 464 -27.31 -21.91 17.19
N TYR A 465 -26.28 -21.28 16.61
CA TYR A 465 -25.13 -20.78 17.39
C TYR A 465 -25.09 -19.24 17.51
N MET A 466 -26.25 -18.60 17.69
CA MET A 466 -26.34 -17.18 18.09
C MET A 466 -27.27 -16.99 19.29
N ARG A 467 -27.22 -17.92 20.25
CA ARG A 467 -27.72 -17.70 21.62
C ARG A 467 -26.80 -18.44 22.58
N ASN A 468 -26.24 -17.70 23.53
CA ASN A 468 -25.29 -18.13 24.56
C ASN A 468 -23.82 -18.15 24.12
N ASP A 469 -23.23 -16.96 24.06
CA ASP A 469 -21.97 -16.74 24.77
C ASP A 469 -22.10 -15.40 25.49
N LEU A 470 -22.10 -15.47 26.82
CA LEU A 470 -22.19 -14.35 27.72
C LEU A 470 -20.94 -13.47 27.55
N PHE A 471 -21.20 -12.19 27.25
CA PHE A 471 -20.23 -11.12 27.33
C PHE A 471 -19.72 -10.98 28.77
N TYR A 472 -18.41 -11.13 28.97
CA TYR A 472 -17.69 -10.49 30.05
C TYR A 472 -16.49 -9.74 29.46
N PHE A 473 -16.67 -8.43 29.28
CA PHE A 473 -15.56 -7.50 29.18
C PHE A 473 -14.97 -7.33 30.57
N HIS A 474 -13.75 -7.85 30.80
CA HIS A 474 -12.96 -7.41 31.94
C HIS A 474 -12.16 -6.15 31.57
N PRO A 475 -12.22 -5.08 32.37
CA PRO A 475 -11.39 -3.91 32.17
C PRO A 475 -9.94 -4.22 32.57
N CYS A 476 -8.99 -3.86 31.71
CA CYS A 476 -7.57 -3.93 32.02
C CYS A 476 -7.22 -3.00 33.19
N GLY A 477 -6.68 -3.58 34.26
CA GLY A 477 -6.03 -2.88 35.35
C GLY A 477 -5.07 -3.82 36.08
N HIS A 478 -3.85 -3.32 36.29
CA HIS A 478 -2.73 -3.89 37.06
C HIS A 478 -1.75 -4.82 36.34
N TYR A 479 -0.60 -4.21 36.01
CA TYR A 479 0.69 -4.85 35.83
C TYR A 479 1.06 -5.70 37.05
N ASN A 480 1.47 -6.94 36.82
CA ASN A 480 2.45 -7.62 37.67
C ASN A 480 3.41 -8.40 36.77
N VAL A 481 4.67 -7.98 36.81
CA VAL A 481 5.81 -8.61 36.14
C VAL A 481 6.33 -9.68 37.09
N SER A 482 6.25 -10.95 36.69
CA SER A 482 6.94 -12.06 37.38
C SER A 482 8.14 -12.48 36.55
N LEU A 483 9.31 -11.91 36.88
CA LEU A 483 10.62 -12.37 36.44
C LEU A 483 11.02 -13.58 37.30
N ASN A 484 11.28 -14.71 36.66
CA ASN A 484 12.01 -15.82 37.27
C ASN A 484 13.46 -15.77 36.77
N ILE A 485 14.39 -15.37 37.63
CA ILE A 485 15.83 -15.65 37.52
C ILE A 485 16.30 -16.09 38.90
N PRO A 486 17.07 -17.19 39.04
CA PRO A 486 17.56 -17.66 40.33
C PRO A 486 18.73 -16.81 40.85
N LEU A 487 18.78 -16.69 42.18
CA LEU A 487 19.80 -16.00 42.98
C LEU A 487 21.21 -16.57 42.78
N ASN A 488 22.22 -15.69 42.78
CA ASN A 488 23.40 -15.83 43.62
C ASN A 488 24.28 -14.56 43.67
N TYR A 489 24.72 -14.21 44.89
CA TYR A 489 25.71 -13.19 45.32
C TYR A 489 25.33 -11.70 45.15
N VAL A 490 25.66 -10.74 46.04
CA VAL A 490 25.93 -10.59 47.49
C VAL A 490 26.23 -9.08 47.66
N LEU A 491 25.68 -8.44 48.72
CA LEU A 491 26.15 -7.21 49.40
C LEU A 491 26.46 -5.91 48.61
N LEU A 492 25.71 -4.83 48.84
CA LEU A 492 26.10 -3.70 49.72
C LEU A 492 25.13 -2.50 49.64
N LEU A 493 25.10 -1.76 50.75
CA LEU A 493 24.17 -0.72 51.20
C LEU A 493 24.44 0.68 50.62
N ASN A 494 23.37 1.49 50.54
CA ASN A 494 23.21 2.91 50.96
C ASN A 494 22.22 3.62 50.01
N VAL A 495 20.99 3.98 50.39
CA VAL A 495 20.53 5.01 51.37
C VAL A 495 20.68 6.45 50.84
N ASN A 496 19.52 7.13 50.77
CA ASN A 496 19.26 8.57 50.57
C ASN A 496 19.40 9.11 49.13
N GLU A 497 18.56 10.01 48.59
CA GLU A 497 17.55 10.88 49.17
C GLU A 497 16.65 11.46 48.05
N ILE A 498 15.46 11.90 48.44
CA ILE A 498 14.41 12.54 47.63
C ILE A 498 14.78 14.02 47.35
N LYS A 499 14.47 14.52 46.14
CA LYS A 499 13.85 15.85 45.93
C LYS A 499 13.41 16.08 44.48
N PRO A 500 12.20 16.64 44.22
CA PRO A 500 11.77 17.12 42.91
C PRO A 500 12.10 18.60 42.73
N VAL A 501 12.34 19.03 41.48
CA VAL A 501 12.38 20.46 41.12
C VAL A 501 11.40 20.72 39.98
N THR A 502 10.48 21.63 40.26
CA THR A 502 9.50 22.25 39.36
C THR A 502 10.13 23.35 38.48
N ARG A 503 9.53 23.50 37.30
CA ARG A 503 9.43 24.66 36.39
C ARG A 503 10.27 25.92 36.69
N ASN A 504 11.03 26.35 35.69
CA ASN A 504 10.73 27.55 34.91
C ASN A 504 11.05 27.30 33.43
#